data_AF-A0A8T4QGM1-F1
#
_entry.id   AF-A0A8T4QGM1-F1
#
_cell.length_a   1.000
_cell.length_b   1.000
_cell.length_c   1.000
_cell.angle_alpha   90.00
_cell.angle_beta   90.00
_cell.angle_gamma   90.00
#
_symmetry.space_group_name_H-M   'P 1'
#
loop_
_entity.id
_entity.type
_entity.pdbx_description
1 polymer ?
#
loop_
_entity_poly.entity_id
_entity_poly.type
_entity_poly.pdbx_seq_one_letter_code
_entity_poly.pdbx_strand_id
1 'polypeptide(L)'
;MATYSNSRVSTYETCPYQYKLHYIDKIIPEVPQTIEAFMGDLVHQTLEKLYTDKKFKKGVAKASLIKFYRDLWEKEYSDDILIAKEDEGLKADNYRKMGEKFISDYYDSYF
;
A
#
# COMPACT_ATOMS: atom_id res chain seq x y z
N MET A 1 28.83 3.69 0.33
CA MET A 1 28.51 2.63 -0.64
C MET A 1 27.31 3.08 -1.46
N ALA A 2 27.31 2.86 -2.78
CA ALA A 2 26.09 3.06 -3.56
C ALA A 2 25.08 1.99 -3.15
N THR A 3 23.97 2.40 -2.52
CA THR A 3 22.88 1.49 -2.15
C THR A 3 22.01 1.26 -3.38
N TYR A 4 22.05 0.05 -3.92
CA TYR A 4 21.20 -0.36 -5.04
C TYR A 4 19.90 -0.95 -4.53
N SER A 5 18.81 -0.71 -5.26
CA SER A 5 17.53 -1.42 -5.10
C SER A 5 16.94 -1.66 -6.49
N ASN A 6 16.11 -2.69 -6.63
CA ASN A 6 15.42 -2.95 -7.90
C ASN A 6 14.62 -1.73 -8.38
N SER A 7 13.97 -1.00 -7.47
CA SER A 7 13.27 0.24 -7.79
C SER A 7 14.19 1.31 -8.35
N ARG A 8 15.36 1.54 -7.73
CA ARG A 8 16.34 2.54 -8.18
C ARG A 8 16.91 2.23 -9.56
N VAL A 9 17.27 0.96 -9.80
CA VAL A 9 17.80 0.51 -11.09
C VAL A 9 16.74 0.66 -12.17
N SER A 10 15.53 0.15 -11.93
CA SER A 10 14.42 0.24 -12.88
C SER A 10 14.03 1.68 -13.21
N THR A 11 14.05 2.60 -12.24
CA THR A 11 13.84 4.04 -12.52
C THR A 11 14.93 4.59 -13.45
N TYR A 12 16.20 4.25 -13.22
CA TYR A 12 17.29 4.73 -14.08
C TYR A 12 17.18 4.17 -15.51
N GLU A 13 16.86 2.88 -15.65
CA GLU A 13 16.66 2.23 -16.95
C GLU A 13 15.46 2.81 -17.70
N THR A 14 14.40 3.19 -16.99
CA THR A 14 13.22 3.84 -17.57
C THR A 14 13.53 5.27 -18.02
N CYS A 15 14.14 6.07 -17.14
CA CYS A 15 14.50 7.46 -17.41
C CYS A 15 15.60 7.96 -16.46
N PRO A 16 16.84 8.17 -16.94
CA PRO A 16 17.94 8.68 -16.12
C PRO A 16 17.65 10.03 -15.47
N TYR A 17 16.87 10.90 -16.13
CA TYR A 17 16.49 12.20 -15.58
C TYR A 17 15.53 12.07 -14.40
N GLN A 18 14.53 11.17 -14.48
CA GLN A 18 13.65 10.86 -13.36
C GLN A 18 14.45 10.31 -12.17
N TYR A 19 15.42 9.42 -12.43
CA TYR A 19 16.31 8.91 -11.38
C TYR A 19 17.07 10.05 -10.68
N LYS A 20 17.62 10.99 -11.45
CA LYS A 20 18.33 12.15 -10.89
C LYS A 20 17.41 12.96 -9.97
N LEU A 21 16.22 13.35 -10.46
CA LEU A 21 15.28 14.16 -9.69
C LEU A 21 14.88 13.47 -8.36
N HIS A 22 14.55 12.18 -8.42
CA HIS A 22 14.02 11.47 -7.27
C HIS A 22 15.11 11.02 -6.28
N TYR A 23 16.24 10.51 -6.77
CA TYR A 23 17.24 9.83 -5.92
C TYR A 23 18.54 10.59 -5.71
N ILE A 24 18.86 11.58 -6.55
CA ILE A 24 20.05 12.45 -6.40
C ILE A 24 19.63 13.79 -5.83
N ASP A 25 18.76 14.51 -6.54
CA ASP A 25 18.31 15.84 -6.18
C ASP A 25 17.25 15.80 -5.05
N LYS A 26 16.59 14.64 -4.87
CA LYS A 26 15.58 14.36 -3.84
C LYS A 26 14.45 15.39 -3.82
N ILE A 27 13.97 15.74 -5.01
CA ILE A 27 12.82 16.63 -5.17
C ILE A 27 11.59 15.94 -4.55
N ILE A 28 10.94 16.62 -3.60
CA ILE A 28 9.73 16.13 -2.93
C ILE A 28 8.55 16.38 -3.87
N PRO A 29 7.78 15.34 -4.25
CA PRO A 29 6.57 15.53 -5.04
C PRO A 29 5.52 16.34 -4.26
N GLU A 30 4.77 17.19 -4.96
CA GLU A 30 3.66 17.93 -4.36
C GLU A 30 2.55 17.01 -3.84
N VAL A 31 2.36 15.87 -4.52
CA VAL A 31 1.46 14.81 -4.09
C VAL A 31 2.27 13.72 -3.40
N PRO A 32 2.15 13.57 -2.07
CA PRO A 32 2.99 12.63 -1.32
C PRO A 32 2.63 11.17 -1.60
N GLN A 33 1.35 10.87 -1.81
CA GLN A 33 0.86 9.50 -1.96
C GLN A 33 -0.42 9.42 -2.80
N THR A 34 -0.54 8.38 -3.62
CA THR A 34 -1.79 8.05 -4.31
C THR A 34 -2.60 7.04 -3.51
N ILE A 35 -3.91 7.01 -3.74
CA ILE A 35 -4.82 6.10 -3.04
C ILE A 35 -4.49 4.62 -3.29
N GLU A 36 -3.95 4.26 -4.46
CA GLU A 36 -3.50 2.89 -4.75
C GLU A 36 -2.28 2.49 -3.92
N ALA A 37 -1.29 3.38 -3.80
CA ALA A 37 -0.10 3.15 -2.99
C ALA A 37 -0.48 3.03 -1.50
N PHE A 38 -1.32 3.95 -1.01
CA PHE A 38 -1.86 3.93 0.34
C PHE A 38 -2.60 2.62 0.65
N MET A 39 -3.57 2.25 -0.18
CA MET A 39 -4.32 1.01 -0.02
C MET A 39 -3.41 -0.21 -0.06
N GLY A 40 -2.46 -0.26 -0.99
CA GLY A 40 -1.50 -1.35 -1.11
C GLY A 40 -0.66 -1.54 0.14
N ASP A 41 -0.12 -0.44 0.70
CA ASP A 41 0.68 -0.49 1.93
C ASP A 41 -0.11 -1.05 3.12
N LEU A 42 -1.39 -0.65 3.27
CA LEU A 42 -2.27 -1.15 4.33
C LEU A 42 -2.61 -2.64 4.16
N VAL A 43 -2.78 -3.11 2.92
CA VAL A 43 -2.94 -4.54 2.63
C VAL A 43 -1.67 -5.30 3.04
N HIS A 44 -0.48 -4.81 2.65
CA HIS A 44 0.79 -5.43 3.03
C HIS A 44 0.98 -5.51 4.55
N GLN A 45 0.70 -4.43 5.28
CA GLN A 45 0.75 -4.42 6.75
C GLN A 45 -0.23 -5.43 7.37
N THR A 46 -1.42 -5.57 6.80
CA THR A 46 -2.41 -6.55 7.28
C THR A 46 -1.94 -7.98 7.07
N LEU A 47 -1.32 -8.28 5.93
CA LEU A 47 -0.74 -9.60 5.67
C LEU A 47 0.51 -9.86 6.53
N GLU A 48 1.33 -8.85 6.80
CA GLU A 48 2.43 -8.95 7.76
C GLU A 48 1.92 -9.31 9.16
N LYS A 49 0.83 -8.69 9.60
CA LYS A 49 0.17 -9.03 10.87
C LYS A 49 -0.27 -10.50 10.89
N LEU A 50 -0.91 -10.98 9.82
CA LEU A 50 -1.33 -12.38 9.70
C LEU A 50 -0.16 -13.34 9.91
N TYR A 51 0.95 -13.12 9.19
CA TYR A 51 2.13 -13.98 9.30
C TYR A 51 2.83 -13.86 10.65
N THR A 52 2.86 -12.65 11.23
CA THR A 52 3.42 -12.42 12.56
C THR A 52 2.61 -13.17 13.62
N ASP A 53 1.28 -13.06 13.64
CA ASP A 53 0.44 -13.79 14.60
C ASP A 53 0.52 -15.31 14.42
N LYS A 54 0.60 -15.81 13.18
CA LYS A 54 0.81 -17.24 12.90
C LYS A 54 2.18 -17.75 13.33
N LYS A 55 3.25 -16.94 13.25
CA LYS A 55 4.57 -17.28 13.79
C LYS A 55 4.50 -17.59 15.28
N PHE A 56 3.60 -16.94 16.01
CA PHE A 56 3.31 -17.19 17.43
C PHE A 56 2.18 -18.19 17.67
N LYS A 57 1.85 -19.04 16.68
CA LYS A 57 0.86 -20.12 16.75
C LYS A 57 -0.57 -19.65 17.12
N LYS A 58 -0.89 -18.38 16.91
CA LYS A 58 -2.25 -17.87 17.13
C LYS A 58 -3.15 -18.28 15.96
N GLY A 59 -4.39 -18.64 16.27
CA GLY A 59 -5.46 -18.68 15.28
C GLY A 59 -5.78 -17.25 14.84
N VAL A 60 -5.73 -16.99 13.54
CA VAL A 60 -6.04 -15.67 12.98
C VAL A 60 -7.30 -15.81 12.16
N ALA A 61 -8.40 -15.23 12.62
CA ALA A 61 -9.66 -15.24 11.89
C ALA A 61 -9.63 -14.18 10.77
N LYS A 62 -10.17 -14.51 9.60
CA LYS A 62 -10.35 -13.55 8.50
C LYS A 62 -11.00 -12.24 8.95
N ALA A 63 -12.06 -12.32 9.77
CA ALA A 63 -12.75 -11.14 10.28
C ALA A 63 -11.85 -10.21 11.12
N SER A 64 -10.87 -10.76 11.86
CA SER A 64 -9.95 -9.93 12.63
C SER A 64 -8.94 -9.18 11.75
N LEU A 65 -8.54 -9.76 10.62
CA LEU A 65 -7.70 -9.08 9.63
C LEU A 65 -8.45 -7.94 8.93
N ILE A 66 -9.69 -8.19 8.50
CA ILE A 66 -10.52 -7.16 7.88
C ILE A 66 -10.77 -6.02 8.87
N LYS A 67 -11.02 -6.33 10.14
CA LYS A 67 -11.13 -5.31 11.19
C LYS A 67 -9.83 -4.52 11.32
N PHE A 68 -8.68 -5.19 11.44
CA PHE A 68 -7.38 -4.52 11.55
C PHE A 68 -7.10 -3.59 10.37
N TYR A 69 -7.41 -4.02 9.15
CA TYR A 69 -7.28 -3.19 7.96
C TYR A 69 -8.18 -1.95 7.99
N ARG A 70 -9.44 -2.09 8.42
CA ARG A 70 -10.37 -0.96 8.57
C ARG A 70 -9.90 0.04 9.63
N ASP A 71 -9.44 -0.48 10.77
CA ASP A 71 -8.92 0.35 11.86
C ASP A 71 -7.66 1.11 11.40
N LEU A 72 -6.76 0.48 10.62
CA LEU A 72 -5.62 1.15 10.01
C LEU A 72 -6.04 2.20 8.98
N TRP A 73 -7.02 1.88 8.13
CA TRP A 73 -7.53 2.83 7.14
C TRP A 73 -8.05 4.10 7.82
N GLU A 74 -8.91 3.96 8.83
CA GLU A 74 -9.47 5.12 9.55
C GLU A 74 -8.39 5.93 10.28
N LYS A 75 -7.36 5.27 10.79
CA LYS A 75 -6.26 5.92 11.50
C LYS A 75 -5.31 6.70 10.61
N GLU A 76 -4.98 6.16 9.44
CA GLU A 76 -3.89 6.68 8.58
C GLU A 76 -4.41 7.43 7.36
N TYR A 77 -5.69 7.30 6.99
CA TYR A 77 -6.25 8.01 5.85
C TYR A 77 -6.33 9.51 6.12
N SER A 78 -5.99 10.30 5.11
CA SER A 78 -6.02 11.75 5.14
C SER A 78 -6.42 12.29 3.76
N ASP A 79 -7.00 13.50 3.75
CA ASP A 79 -7.56 14.12 2.54
C ASP A 79 -6.49 14.63 1.56
N ASP A 80 -5.20 14.57 1.93
CA ASP A 80 -4.05 14.88 1.07
C ASP A 80 -3.67 13.73 0.13
N ILE A 81 -4.29 12.55 0.29
CA ILE A 81 -4.07 11.40 -0.58
C ILE A 81 -4.76 11.64 -1.94
N LEU A 82 -3.98 11.57 -3.02
CA LEU A 82 -4.50 11.79 -4.36
C LEU A 82 -5.34 10.59 -4.85
N ILE A 83 -6.56 10.89 -5.28
CA ILE A 83 -7.41 9.98 -6.03
C ILE A 83 -7.44 10.44 -7.49
N ALA A 84 -6.54 9.89 -8.32
CA ALA A 84 -6.37 10.33 -9.70
C ALA A 84 -7.61 10.10 -10.59
N LYS A 85 -8.51 9.21 -10.17
CA LYS A 85 -9.74 8.82 -10.89
C LYS A 85 -11.01 9.35 -10.23
N GLU A 86 -10.91 10.45 -9.49
CA GLU A 86 -12.07 11.07 -8.85
C GLU A 86 -13.09 11.57 -9.89
N ASP A 87 -12.62 11.99 -11.07
CA ASP A 87 -13.43 12.38 -12.22
C ASP A 87 -14.26 11.23 -12.82
N GLU A 88 -13.78 9.99 -12.71
CA GLU A 88 -14.53 8.76 -13.01
C GLU A 88 -15.53 8.38 -11.90
N GLY A 89 -15.63 9.17 -10.83
CA GLY A 89 -16.53 8.95 -9.69
C GLY A 89 -15.99 7.95 -8.66
N LEU A 90 -14.72 7.54 -8.75
CA LEU A 90 -14.10 6.68 -7.73
C LEU A 90 -13.76 7.49 -6.47
N LYS A 91 -14.10 6.92 -5.32
CA LYS A 91 -13.89 7.53 -4.00
C LYS A 91 -12.98 6.65 -3.15
N ALA A 92 -12.45 7.21 -2.07
CA ALA A 92 -11.64 6.49 -1.08
C ALA A 92 -12.29 5.17 -0.61
N ASP A 93 -13.61 5.16 -0.41
CA ASP A 93 -14.35 3.96 0.00
C ASP A 93 -14.31 2.83 -1.05
N ASN A 94 -14.23 3.14 -2.35
CA ASN A 94 -14.05 2.13 -3.39
C ASN A 94 -12.72 1.39 -3.20
N TYR A 95 -11.64 2.14 -3.00
CA TYR A 95 -10.30 1.58 -2.78
C TYR A 95 -10.20 0.84 -1.43
N ARG A 96 -10.85 1.36 -0.38
CA ARG A 96 -10.96 0.66 0.91
C ARG A 96 -11.58 -0.72 0.73
N LYS A 97 -12.72 -0.81 0.03
CA LYS A 97 -13.40 -2.08 -0.28
C LYS A 97 -12.56 -2.99 -1.16
N MET A 98 -11.79 -2.44 -2.10
CA MET A 98 -10.84 -3.24 -2.91
C MET A 98 -9.78 -3.90 -2.03
N GLY A 99 -9.16 -3.16 -1.09
CA GLY A 99 -8.18 -3.75 -0.17
C GLY A 99 -8.78 -4.81 0.75
N GLU A 100 -10.01 -4.60 1.26
CA GLU A 100 -10.74 -5.64 2.01
C GLU A 100 -10.91 -6.91 1.16
N LYS A 101 -11.28 -6.76 -0.11
CA LYS A 101 -11.41 -7.87 -1.05
C LYS A 101 -10.09 -8.58 -1.28
N PHE A 102 -8.98 -7.86 -1.46
CA PHE A 102 -7.66 -8.47 -1.67
C PHE A 102 -7.23 -9.31 -0.46
N ILE A 103 -7.41 -8.79 0.75
CA ILE A 103 -7.12 -9.53 2.00
C ILE A 103 -8.02 -10.76 2.09
N SER A 104 -9.31 -10.60 1.79
CA SER A 104 -10.29 -11.68 1.83
C SER A 104 -9.95 -12.81 0.86
N ASP A 105 -9.74 -12.48 -0.40
CA ASP A 105 -9.46 -13.44 -1.47
C ASP A 105 -8.12 -14.15 -1.20
N TYR A 106 -7.11 -13.43 -0.70
CA TYR A 106 -5.84 -14.01 -0.28
C TYR A 106 -6.04 -15.01 0.88
N TYR A 107 -6.77 -14.61 1.91
CA TYR A 107 -7.01 -15.49 3.07
C TYR A 107 -7.70 -16.78 2.62
N ASP A 108 -8.80 -16.68 1.88
CA ASP A 108 -9.58 -17.84 1.43
C ASP A 108 -8.79 -18.79 0.51
N SER A 109 -7.81 -18.26 -0.21
CA SER A 109 -6.99 -19.07 -1.14
C SER A 109 -5.91 -19.88 -0.42
N TYR A 110 -5.45 -19.45 0.75
CA TYR A 110 -4.26 -19.99 1.40
C TYR A 110 -4.48 -20.50 2.83
N PHE A 111 -5.63 -20.24 3.46
CA PHE A 111 -5.89 -20.53 4.87
C PHE A 111 -7.32 -20.97 5.16
#